data_AF-A0A966VY18-F1
#
_entry.id   AF-A0A966VY18-F1
#
_cell.length_a   1.000
_cell.length_b   1.000
_cell.length_c   1.000
_cell.angle_alpha   90.00
_cell.angle_beta   90.00
_cell.angle_gamma   90.00
#
_symmetry.space_group_name_H-M   'P 1'
#
loop_
_entity.id
_entity.type
_entity.pdbx_description
1 polymer ?
#
loop_
_entity_poly.entity_id
_entity_poly.type
_entity_poly.pdbx_seq_one_letter_code
_entity_poly.pdbx_strand_id
1 'polypeptide(L)'
;MPVPVGPQWVVRKKRMVAYAKRRGIAIPPGLKVNAPYCGSSCRALIRRIQLSAWGANAATGKWNQRLKDLVTPKLSLNQKALRLARTQLGVREDPAGSNDGKTVRNYQRVTGAFRAPWCASFIAWLYASLGTPLKGLNTAYVPSYVESARRKQNNLTTVGLPALVVPGDLVAYDWGGDGTADHIGIVASKVDGAGNFTAIEGNTSFGNNSNGGEVMLRERNIRQVQEFMRVKS
;
A
#
# COMPACT_ATOMS: atom_id res chain seq x y z
N MET A 1 -26.10 11.92 -27.74
CA MET A 1 -26.18 11.83 -26.26
C MET A 1 -25.01 12.59 -25.65
N PRO A 2 -25.25 13.48 -24.67
CA PRO A 2 -24.18 14.20 -23.99
C PRO A 2 -23.23 13.21 -23.29
N VAL A 3 -21.93 13.44 -23.45
CA VAL A 3 -20.90 12.60 -22.81
C VAL A 3 -21.00 12.83 -21.30
N PRO A 4 -21.04 11.78 -20.46
CA PRO A 4 -21.05 11.96 -19.01
C PRO A 4 -19.86 12.84 -18.60
N VAL A 5 -20.09 13.95 -17.90
CA VAL A 5 -19.05 14.85 -17.40
C VAL A 5 -18.79 14.53 -15.93
N GLY A 6 -17.53 14.56 -15.49
CA GLY A 6 -17.19 14.44 -14.08
C GLY A 6 -15.71 14.12 -13.81
N PRO A 7 -15.23 14.32 -12.57
CA PRO A 7 -13.82 14.15 -12.17
C PRO A 7 -13.31 12.71 -12.43
N GLN A 8 -14.22 11.73 -12.44
CA GLN A 8 -13.93 10.34 -12.82
C GLN A 8 -13.23 10.21 -14.17
N TRP A 9 -13.49 11.09 -15.15
CA TRP A 9 -12.84 11.01 -16.46
C TRP A 9 -11.35 11.34 -16.43
N VAL A 10 -10.91 12.18 -15.49
CA VAL A 10 -9.48 12.44 -15.29
C VAL A 10 -8.78 11.16 -14.87
N VAL A 11 -9.35 10.44 -13.89
CA VAL A 11 -8.82 9.15 -13.41
C VAL A 11 -8.84 8.10 -14.52
N ARG A 12 -9.96 7.97 -15.25
CA ARG A 12 -10.09 7.03 -16.38
C ARG A 12 -9.03 7.28 -17.44
N LYS A 13 -8.81 8.54 -17.85
CA LYS A 13 -7.80 8.90 -18.84
C LYS A 13 -6.37 8.65 -18.36
N LYS A 14 -6.05 8.99 -17.10
CA LYS A 14 -4.74 8.66 -16.52
C LYS A 14 -4.47 7.16 -16.56
N ARG A 15 -5.46 6.33 -16.21
CA ARG A 15 -5.38 4.85 -16.31
C ARG A 15 -5.19 4.36 -17.74
N MET A 16 -5.97 4.87 -18.69
CA MET A 16 -5.84 4.52 -20.11
C MET A 16 -4.47 4.92 -20.68
N VAL A 17 -3.97 6.11 -20.37
CA VAL A 17 -2.63 6.56 -20.79
C VAL A 17 -1.54 5.67 -20.21
N ALA A 18 -1.61 5.35 -18.92
CA ALA A 18 -0.64 4.46 -18.27
C ALA A 18 -0.66 3.05 -18.89
N TYR A 19 -1.84 2.49 -19.15
CA TYR A 19 -2.00 1.23 -19.84
C TYR A 19 -1.42 1.27 -21.27
N ALA A 20 -1.76 2.31 -22.03
CA ALA A 20 -1.31 2.48 -23.41
C ALA A 20 0.21 2.56 -23.52
N LYS A 21 0.86 3.36 -22.65
CA LYS A 21 2.32 3.45 -22.58
C LYS A 21 2.98 2.09 -22.33
N ARG A 22 2.48 1.31 -21.35
CA ARG A 22 3.02 -0.03 -21.04
C ARG A 22 2.86 -1.04 -22.18
N ARG A 23 1.90 -0.82 -23.09
CA ARG A 23 1.56 -1.73 -24.19
C ARG A 23 2.03 -1.23 -25.55
N GLY A 24 2.75 -0.12 -25.62
CA GLY A 24 3.17 0.49 -26.90
C GLY A 24 2.00 1.02 -27.75
N ILE A 25 0.85 1.31 -27.15
CA ILE A 25 -0.33 1.82 -27.87
C ILE A 25 -0.19 3.34 -28.01
N ALA A 26 -0.21 3.84 -29.25
CA ALA A 26 -0.09 5.28 -29.52
C ALA A 26 -1.21 6.10 -28.86
N ILE A 27 -0.83 7.15 -28.14
CA ILE A 27 -1.78 8.11 -27.53
C ILE A 27 -2.25 9.08 -28.63
N PRO A 28 -3.57 9.28 -28.82
CA PRO A 28 -4.08 10.22 -29.82
C PRO A 28 -3.63 11.67 -29.55
N PRO A 29 -3.29 12.44 -30.59
CA PRO A 29 -2.96 13.85 -30.44
C PRO A 29 -4.12 14.63 -29.83
N GLY A 30 -3.81 15.69 -29.08
CA GLY A 30 -4.80 16.56 -28.44
C GLY A 30 -5.56 15.94 -27.26
N LEU A 31 -5.13 14.77 -26.74
CA LEU A 31 -5.77 14.17 -25.56
C LEU A 31 -5.59 15.05 -24.32
N LYS A 32 -6.64 15.78 -23.94
CA LYS A 32 -6.71 16.55 -22.68
C LYS A 32 -6.91 15.61 -21.49
N VAL A 33 -5.84 15.10 -20.89
CA VAL A 33 -5.89 14.14 -19.77
C VAL A 33 -6.64 14.68 -18.55
N ASN A 34 -6.48 15.97 -18.23
CA ASN A 34 -7.09 16.59 -17.05
C ASN A 34 -8.50 17.15 -17.27
N ALA A 35 -9.04 17.08 -18.50
CA ALA A 35 -10.41 17.52 -18.74
C ALA A 35 -11.43 16.57 -18.05
N PRO A 36 -12.54 17.06 -17.50
CA PRO A 36 -13.53 16.20 -16.84
C PRO A 36 -14.48 15.48 -17.81
N TYR A 37 -14.16 15.42 -19.11
CA TYR A 37 -14.99 14.80 -20.14
C TYR A 37 -14.16 13.92 -21.10
N CYS A 38 -14.84 13.10 -21.90
CA CYS A 38 -14.23 12.25 -22.93
C CYS A 38 -14.59 12.73 -24.35
N GLY A 39 -13.75 13.60 -24.92
CA GLY A 39 -13.86 14.07 -26.30
C GLY A 39 -13.40 13.05 -27.36
N SER A 40 -13.24 13.49 -28.60
CA SER A 40 -12.81 12.67 -29.74
C SER A 40 -11.51 11.91 -29.48
N SER A 41 -10.45 12.59 -29.06
CA SER A 41 -9.15 11.96 -28.75
C SER A 41 -9.24 10.93 -27.61
N CYS A 42 -10.15 11.14 -26.65
CA CYS A 42 -10.39 10.16 -25.58
C CYS A 42 -11.10 8.90 -26.10
N ARG A 43 -12.14 9.04 -26.94
CA ARG A 43 -12.81 7.91 -27.59
C ARG A 43 -11.89 7.16 -28.56
N ALA A 44 -11.02 7.88 -29.26
CA ALA A 44 -9.98 7.28 -30.10
C ALA A 44 -9.01 6.43 -29.27
N LEU A 45 -8.58 6.90 -28.09
CA LEU A 45 -7.73 6.12 -27.20
C LEU A 45 -8.46 4.87 -26.68
N ILE A 46 -9.73 5.01 -26.29
CA ILE A 46 -10.56 3.86 -25.92
C ILE A 46 -10.57 2.82 -27.04
N ARG A 47 -10.87 3.24 -28.28
CA ARG A 47 -10.92 2.34 -29.44
C ARG A 47 -9.58 1.65 -29.67
N ARG A 48 -8.45 2.37 -29.61
CA ARG A 48 -7.10 1.79 -29.76
C ARG A 48 -6.79 0.73 -28.71
N ILE A 49 -7.15 0.98 -27.45
CA ILE A 49 -6.97 0.00 -26.37
C ILE A 49 -7.85 -1.24 -26.62
N GLN A 50 -9.10 -1.05 -27.00
CA GLN A 50 -10.02 -2.17 -27.28
C GLN A 50 -9.57 -2.99 -28.48
N LEU A 51 -9.12 -2.34 -29.56
CA LEU A 51 -8.56 -3.02 -30.74
C LEU A 51 -7.35 -3.87 -30.36
N SER A 52 -6.41 -3.30 -29.63
CA SER A 52 -5.20 -4.02 -29.19
C SER A 52 -5.50 -5.17 -28.23
N ALA A 53 -6.49 -5.01 -27.34
CA ALA A 53 -6.78 -6.02 -26.33
C ALA A 53 -7.76 -7.11 -26.80
N TRP A 54 -8.71 -6.77 -27.67
CA TRP A 54 -9.89 -7.60 -27.98
C TRP A 54 -10.21 -7.75 -29.47
N GLY A 55 -9.48 -7.08 -30.37
CA GLY A 55 -9.72 -7.13 -31.81
C GLY A 55 -10.83 -6.21 -32.32
N ALA A 56 -10.99 -6.15 -33.66
CA ALA A 56 -11.89 -5.22 -34.35
C ALA A 56 -13.37 -5.37 -33.94
N ASN A 57 -13.84 -6.60 -33.85
CA ASN A 57 -15.25 -6.91 -33.59
C ASN A 57 -15.72 -6.50 -32.17
N ALA A 58 -14.78 -6.28 -31.24
CA ALA A 58 -15.07 -5.88 -29.86
C ALA A 58 -14.71 -4.40 -29.56
N ALA A 59 -14.21 -3.65 -30.55
CA ALA A 59 -13.78 -2.27 -30.37
C ALA A 59 -14.93 -1.28 -30.62
N THR A 60 -15.57 -0.83 -29.54
CA THR A 60 -16.74 0.07 -29.60
C THR A 60 -16.38 1.56 -29.54
N GLY A 61 -15.18 1.91 -29.06
CA GLY A 61 -14.81 3.29 -28.73
C GLY A 61 -15.53 3.85 -27.50
N LYS A 62 -16.30 3.02 -26.79
CA LYS A 62 -17.09 3.40 -25.60
C LYS A 62 -16.44 2.82 -24.35
N TRP A 63 -16.49 3.59 -23.26
CA TRP A 63 -16.08 3.12 -21.94
C TRP A 63 -17.08 2.08 -21.42
N ASN A 64 -16.60 0.90 -21.02
CA ASN A 64 -17.40 -0.16 -20.43
C ASN A 64 -16.66 -0.81 -19.26
N GLN A 65 -17.33 -1.72 -18.54
CA GLN A 65 -16.76 -2.39 -17.36
C GLN A 65 -15.52 -3.22 -17.73
N ARG A 66 -15.54 -3.95 -18.85
CA ARG A 66 -14.37 -4.71 -19.35
C ARG A 66 -13.13 -3.82 -19.56
N LEU A 67 -13.30 -2.62 -20.11
CA LEU A 67 -12.21 -1.66 -20.30
C LEU A 67 -11.74 -1.12 -18.94
N LYS A 68 -12.67 -0.78 -18.05
CA LYS A 68 -12.36 -0.34 -16.69
C LYS A 68 -11.47 -1.36 -15.99
N ASP A 69 -11.81 -2.63 -16.06
CA ASP A 69 -11.05 -3.71 -15.41
C ASP A 69 -9.69 -3.92 -16.07
N LEU A 70 -9.62 -3.78 -17.40
CA LEU A 70 -8.36 -3.89 -18.15
C LEU A 70 -7.36 -2.77 -17.80
N VAL A 71 -7.82 -1.53 -17.70
CA VAL A 71 -6.93 -0.37 -17.50
C VAL A 71 -6.75 -0.01 -16.03
N THR A 72 -7.57 -0.57 -15.14
CA THR A 72 -7.38 -0.39 -13.69
C THR A 72 -6.23 -1.28 -13.24
N PRO A 73 -5.11 -0.70 -12.75
CA PRO A 73 -4.03 -1.51 -12.23
C PRO A 73 -4.56 -2.36 -11.07
N LYS A 74 -4.27 -3.67 -11.12
CA LYS A 74 -4.48 -4.53 -9.95
C LYS A 74 -3.63 -3.98 -8.81
N LEU A 75 -4.22 -3.85 -7.63
CA LEU A 75 -3.47 -3.47 -6.44
C LEU A 75 -2.42 -4.54 -6.15
N SER A 76 -1.19 -4.12 -5.85
CA SER A 76 -0.16 -5.02 -5.32
C SER A 76 -0.60 -5.60 -3.97
N LEU A 77 0.03 -6.69 -3.53
CA LEU A 77 -0.21 -7.26 -2.20
C LEU A 77 -0.08 -6.20 -1.10
N ASN A 78 0.99 -5.40 -1.17
CA ASN A 78 1.28 -4.30 -0.24
C ASN A 78 0.19 -3.21 -0.21
N GLN A 79 -0.35 -2.86 -1.37
CA GLN A 79 -1.46 -1.89 -1.45
C GLN A 79 -2.77 -2.47 -0.89
N LYS A 80 -3.00 -3.78 -1.03
CA LYS A 80 -4.12 -4.46 -0.38
C LYS A 80 -3.93 -4.48 1.14
N ALA A 81 -2.72 -4.75 1.62
CA ALA A 81 -2.37 -4.73 3.04
C ALA A 81 -2.60 -3.33 3.63
N LEU A 82 -2.15 -2.26 2.96
CA LEU A 82 -2.41 -0.89 3.38
C LEU A 82 -3.91 -0.56 3.42
N ARG A 83 -4.70 -1.02 2.44
CA ARG A 83 -6.17 -0.83 2.46
C ARG A 83 -6.81 -1.53 3.64
N LEU A 84 -6.36 -2.74 3.99
CA LEU A 84 -6.83 -3.46 5.16
C LEU A 84 -6.40 -2.76 6.46
N ALA A 85 -5.17 -2.26 6.54
CA ALA A 85 -4.67 -1.51 7.69
C ALA A 85 -5.52 -0.26 7.98
N ARG A 86 -5.97 0.44 6.93
CA ARG A 86 -6.87 1.60 7.07
C ARG A 86 -8.20 1.25 7.74
N THR A 87 -8.71 0.03 7.58
CA THR A 87 -9.96 -0.37 8.24
C THR A 87 -9.78 -0.68 9.71
N GLN A 88 -8.53 -0.73 10.19
CA GLN A 88 -8.20 -1.01 11.59
C GLN A 88 -7.89 0.25 12.40
N LEU A 89 -7.89 1.44 11.78
CA LEU A 89 -7.65 2.70 12.50
C LEU A 89 -8.61 2.86 13.68
N GLY A 90 -8.07 3.18 14.85
CA GLY A 90 -8.84 3.33 16.10
C GLY A 90 -9.07 2.03 16.87
N VAL A 91 -8.60 0.87 16.39
CA VAL A 91 -8.58 -0.35 17.20
C VAL A 91 -7.64 -0.14 18.40
N ARG A 92 -8.16 -0.38 19.60
CA ARG A 92 -7.45 -0.22 20.87
C ARG A 92 -7.35 -1.52 21.65
N GLU A 93 -6.39 -1.54 22.55
CA GLU A 93 -6.36 -2.50 23.65
C GLU A 93 -7.57 -2.34 24.58
N ASP A 94 -7.97 -3.45 25.19
CA ASP A 94 -9.03 -3.51 26.17
C ASP A 94 -8.71 -4.59 27.23
N PRO A 95 -8.34 -4.19 28.47
CA PRO A 95 -8.23 -2.81 28.96
C PRO A 95 -7.00 -2.07 28.38
N ALA A 96 -6.97 -0.74 28.47
CA ALA A 96 -5.85 0.06 27.96
C ALA A 96 -4.51 -0.27 28.65
N GLY A 97 -3.43 -0.39 27.87
CA GLY A 97 -2.08 -0.70 28.36
C GLY A 97 -1.85 -2.19 28.66
N SER A 98 -2.79 -3.06 28.32
CA SER A 98 -2.74 -4.49 28.61
C SER A 98 -2.01 -5.32 27.55
N ASN A 99 -1.69 -4.75 26.39
CA ASN A 99 -1.32 -5.52 25.20
C ASN A 99 -2.35 -6.60 24.84
N ASP A 100 -3.62 -6.36 25.16
CA ASP A 100 -4.70 -7.35 25.03
C ASP A 100 -5.99 -6.68 24.55
N GLY A 101 -6.96 -7.49 24.13
CA GLY A 101 -8.25 -7.03 23.64
C GLY A 101 -8.80 -7.93 22.55
N LYS A 102 -10.11 -7.95 22.35
CA LYS A 102 -10.76 -8.89 21.41
C LYS A 102 -10.16 -8.83 20.00
N THR A 103 -10.00 -7.62 19.45
CA THR A 103 -9.41 -7.42 18.11
C THR A 103 -7.89 -7.59 18.13
N VAL A 104 -7.21 -7.10 19.17
CA VAL A 104 -5.74 -7.26 19.32
C VAL A 104 -5.33 -8.73 19.35
N ARG A 105 -6.10 -9.59 20.02
CA ARG A 105 -5.88 -11.05 20.02
C ARG A 105 -5.98 -11.68 18.63
N ASN A 106 -6.74 -11.11 17.70
CA ASN A 106 -6.76 -11.61 16.31
C ASN A 106 -5.42 -11.36 15.63
N TYR A 107 -4.76 -10.24 15.92
CA TYR A 107 -3.42 -9.96 15.42
C TYR A 107 -2.41 -10.92 16.04
N GLN A 108 -2.44 -11.05 17.36
CA GLN A 108 -1.52 -11.91 18.13
C GLN A 108 -1.66 -13.39 17.79
N ARG A 109 -2.87 -13.87 17.43
CA ARG A 109 -3.07 -15.27 17.02
C ARG A 109 -2.23 -15.68 15.80
N VAL A 110 -1.92 -14.74 14.91
CA VAL A 110 -1.10 -15.02 13.72
C VAL A 110 0.35 -15.31 14.10
N THR A 111 0.84 -14.73 15.18
CA THR A 111 2.24 -14.85 15.62
C THR A 111 2.41 -15.75 16.85
N GLY A 112 1.33 -16.01 17.60
CA GLY A 112 1.35 -16.68 18.89
C GLY A 112 1.78 -15.80 20.07
N ALA A 113 2.19 -14.55 19.83
CA ALA A 113 2.69 -13.63 20.85
C ALA A 113 1.54 -12.89 21.54
N PHE A 114 0.84 -13.57 22.44
CA PHE A 114 -0.25 -12.98 23.23
C PHE A 114 0.27 -12.06 24.35
N ARG A 115 -0.47 -10.98 24.64
CA ARG A 115 -0.16 -10.02 25.71
C ARG A 115 1.25 -9.41 25.63
N ALA A 116 1.79 -9.34 24.42
CA ALA A 116 3.05 -8.72 24.11
C ALA A 116 2.83 -7.53 23.16
N PRO A 117 3.80 -6.60 23.06
CA PRO A 117 3.76 -5.53 22.07
C PRO A 117 3.43 -6.06 20.68
N TRP A 118 2.37 -5.52 20.07
CA TRP A 118 1.68 -6.18 18.95
C TRP A 118 1.84 -5.46 17.61
N CYS A 119 2.79 -4.53 17.49
CA CYS A 119 3.09 -3.82 16.24
C CYS A 119 3.45 -4.79 15.09
N ALA A 120 4.34 -5.75 15.33
CA ALA A 120 4.71 -6.78 14.36
C ALA A 120 3.58 -7.78 14.11
N SER A 121 2.83 -8.16 15.16
CA SER A 121 1.64 -9.00 15.05
C SER A 121 0.57 -8.37 14.15
N PHE A 122 0.37 -7.05 14.23
CA PHE A 122 -0.51 -6.32 13.33
C PHE A 122 -0.07 -6.44 11.87
N ILE A 123 1.21 -6.22 11.57
CA ILE A 123 1.76 -6.39 10.21
C ILE A 123 1.60 -7.83 9.72
N ALA A 124 1.97 -8.82 10.53
CA ALA A 124 1.80 -10.24 10.20
C ALA A 124 0.35 -10.58 9.85
N TRP A 125 -0.60 -10.04 10.63
CA TRP A 125 -2.02 -10.24 10.42
C TRP A 125 -2.55 -9.63 9.13
N LEU A 126 -2.04 -8.47 8.69
CA LEU A 126 -2.44 -7.88 7.41
C LEU A 126 -2.18 -8.83 6.25
N TYR A 127 -1.00 -9.46 6.22
CA TYR A 127 -0.60 -10.37 5.16
C TYR A 127 -1.31 -11.74 5.28
N ALA A 128 -1.45 -12.26 6.50
CA ALA A 128 -2.20 -13.49 6.74
C ALA A 128 -3.68 -13.38 6.33
N SER A 129 -4.33 -12.25 6.64
CA SER A 129 -5.73 -11.97 6.28
C SER A 129 -5.96 -11.85 4.77
N LEU A 130 -4.90 -11.58 4.01
CA LEU A 130 -4.92 -11.57 2.54
C LEU A 130 -4.59 -12.93 1.93
N GLY A 131 -4.46 -13.98 2.74
CA GLY A 131 -4.10 -15.33 2.30
C GLY A 131 -2.63 -15.47 1.91
N THR A 132 -1.76 -14.54 2.30
CA THR A 132 -0.32 -14.57 2.00
C THR A 132 0.48 -14.34 3.28
N PRO A 133 0.38 -15.22 4.30
CA PRO A 133 1.14 -15.04 5.54
C PRO A 133 2.64 -14.97 5.25
N LEU A 134 3.34 -14.11 5.97
CA LEU A 134 4.80 -14.03 5.92
C LEU A 134 5.39 -15.27 6.59
N LYS A 135 6.36 -15.93 5.94
CA LYS A 135 6.93 -17.21 6.36
C LYS A 135 8.46 -17.14 6.40
N GLY A 136 9.08 -18.01 7.21
CA GLY A 136 10.54 -18.13 7.29
C GLY A 136 11.23 -17.09 8.17
N LEU A 137 10.48 -16.28 8.91
CA LEU A 137 10.98 -15.32 9.90
C LEU A 137 10.11 -15.35 11.16
N ASN A 138 10.65 -14.86 12.28
CA ASN A 138 9.84 -14.58 13.47
C ASN A 138 9.00 -13.31 13.23
N THR A 139 7.73 -13.49 12.85
CA THR A 139 6.82 -12.38 12.55
C THR A 139 6.31 -11.62 13.78
N ALA A 140 6.66 -12.05 15.00
CA ALA A 140 6.41 -11.29 16.23
C ALA A 140 7.53 -10.28 16.54
N TYR A 141 8.68 -10.34 15.83
CA TYR A 141 9.89 -9.64 16.20
C TYR A 141 10.38 -8.74 15.06
N VAL A 142 10.41 -7.42 15.28
CA VAL A 142 10.71 -6.44 14.23
C VAL A 142 12.09 -6.65 13.60
N PRO A 143 13.18 -6.91 14.34
CA PRO A 143 14.50 -7.14 13.74
C PRO A 143 14.54 -8.30 12.74
N SER A 144 13.69 -9.33 12.89
CA SER A 144 13.60 -10.42 11.91
C SER A 144 13.07 -9.97 10.54
N TYR A 145 12.26 -8.91 10.47
CA TYR A 145 11.84 -8.30 9.21
C TYR A 145 13.02 -7.58 8.54
N VAL A 146 13.75 -6.79 9.32
CA VAL A 146 14.91 -6.01 8.85
C VAL A 146 16.02 -6.94 8.35
N GLU A 147 16.35 -7.99 9.11
CA GLU A 147 17.33 -9.00 8.72
C GLU A 147 16.92 -9.73 7.44
N SER A 148 15.66 -10.18 7.36
CA SER A 148 15.13 -10.83 6.15
C SER A 148 15.20 -9.91 4.94
N ALA A 149 14.85 -8.63 5.10
CA ALA A 149 14.90 -7.64 4.03
C ALA A 149 16.33 -7.36 3.55
N ARG A 150 17.28 -7.17 4.47
CA ARG A 150 18.70 -6.93 4.16
C ARG A 150 19.32 -8.13 3.45
N ARG A 151 18.96 -9.35 3.85
CA ARG A 151 19.40 -10.60 3.18
C ARG A 151 18.58 -10.96 1.95
N LYS A 152 17.54 -10.19 1.61
CA LYS A 152 16.60 -10.45 0.51
C LYS A 152 15.90 -11.82 0.61
N GLN A 153 15.71 -12.32 1.83
CA GLN A 153 15.07 -13.59 2.16
C GLN A 153 13.57 -13.42 2.46
N ASN A 154 12.82 -14.53 2.54
CA ASN A 154 11.43 -14.54 3.01
C ASN A 154 10.49 -13.59 2.25
N ASN A 155 10.75 -13.40 0.95
CA ASN A 155 10.06 -12.43 0.09
C ASN A 155 10.16 -10.98 0.56
N LEU A 156 11.14 -10.61 1.38
CA LEU A 156 11.42 -9.24 1.78
C LEU A 156 12.62 -8.68 1.02
N THR A 157 12.66 -7.36 0.87
CA THR A 157 13.83 -6.61 0.38
C THR A 157 13.82 -5.21 0.98
N THR A 158 14.99 -4.61 1.11
CA THR A 158 15.11 -3.18 1.44
C THR A 158 14.67 -2.30 0.27
N VAL A 159 14.22 -1.08 0.59
CA VAL A 159 13.95 0.00 -0.35
C VAL A 159 15.01 1.06 -0.14
N GLY A 160 16.12 0.95 -0.89
CA GLY A 160 17.37 1.65 -0.58
C GLY A 160 17.36 3.19 -0.72
N LEU A 161 16.28 3.80 -1.21
CA LEU A 161 16.16 5.26 -1.30
C LEU A 161 14.74 5.70 -0.87
N PRO A 162 14.60 6.74 -0.02
CA PRO A 162 13.29 7.25 0.39
C PRO A 162 12.38 7.64 -0.79
N ALA A 163 12.94 8.15 -1.89
CA ALA A 163 12.19 8.51 -3.09
C ALA A 163 11.55 7.29 -3.81
N LEU A 164 12.01 6.08 -3.54
CA LEU A 164 11.47 4.82 -4.08
C LEU A 164 10.41 4.18 -3.19
N VAL A 165 10.22 4.72 -1.98
CA VAL A 165 9.19 4.25 -1.05
C VAL A 165 7.82 4.60 -1.60
N VAL A 166 6.92 3.63 -1.55
CA VAL A 166 5.54 3.79 -2.00
C VAL A 166 4.55 3.34 -0.92
N PRO A 167 3.32 3.87 -0.92
CA PRO A 167 2.29 3.38 -0.02
C PRO A 167 2.09 1.87 -0.11
N GLY A 168 2.17 1.19 1.03
CA GLY A 168 2.15 -0.26 1.19
C GLY A 168 3.49 -0.88 1.56
N ASP A 169 4.61 -0.17 1.37
CA ASP A 169 5.88 -0.61 1.92
C ASP A 169 5.84 -0.67 3.44
N LEU A 170 6.67 -1.51 4.03
CA LEU A 170 6.86 -1.57 5.47
C LEU A 170 7.98 -0.61 5.88
N VAL A 171 7.93 -0.16 7.12
CA VAL A 171 8.93 0.72 7.70
C VAL A 171 9.25 0.23 9.10
N ALA A 172 10.53 0.04 9.39
CA ALA A 172 11.04 -0.25 10.72
C ALA A 172 11.74 0.98 11.30
N TYR A 173 11.60 1.15 12.60
CA TYR A 173 12.14 2.28 13.33
C TYR A 173 13.10 1.81 14.42
N ASP A 174 14.09 2.64 14.70
CA ASP A 174 15.07 2.47 15.79
C ASP A 174 15.09 3.82 16.51
N TRP A 175 14.42 3.90 17.66
CA TRP A 175 14.20 5.16 18.38
C TRP A 175 15.44 5.57 19.17
N GLY A 176 16.21 4.60 19.65
CA GLY A 176 17.43 4.80 20.43
C GLY A 176 18.69 4.97 19.58
N GLY A 177 18.63 4.56 18.31
CA GLY A 177 19.80 4.52 17.43
C GLY A 177 20.80 3.44 17.81
N ASP A 178 20.36 2.38 18.50
CA ASP A 178 21.24 1.32 19.01
C ASP A 178 21.49 0.19 17.99
N GLY A 179 20.87 0.30 16.80
CA GLY A 179 20.97 -0.68 15.73
C GLY A 179 19.89 -1.77 15.77
N THR A 180 19.03 -1.77 16.78
CA THR A 180 17.91 -2.72 16.92
C THR A 180 16.59 -2.05 16.57
N ALA A 181 15.79 -2.71 15.73
CA ALA A 181 14.48 -2.19 15.36
C ALA A 181 13.48 -2.32 16.52
N ASP A 182 12.89 -1.20 16.94
CA ASP A 182 11.92 -1.11 18.04
C ASP A 182 10.46 -1.26 17.59
N HIS A 183 10.16 -0.80 16.36
CA HIS A 183 8.79 -0.66 15.91
C HIS A 183 8.65 -0.85 14.40
N ILE A 184 7.45 -1.22 13.95
CA ILE A 184 7.14 -1.43 12.54
C ILE A 184 5.76 -0.89 12.17
N GLY A 185 5.67 -0.32 10.98
CA GLY A 185 4.42 0.16 10.39
C GLY A 185 4.32 -0.18 8.90
N ILE A 186 3.18 0.19 8.31
CA ILE A 186 2.95 0.16 6.87
C ILE A 186 2.78 1.59 6.33
N VAL A 187 3.63 1.98 5.38
CA VAL A 187 3.71 3.31 4.80
C VAL A 187 2.39 3.65 4.09
N ALA A 188 1.83 4.82 4.41
CA ALA A 188 0.52 5.29 3.94
C ALA A 188 0.60 6.43 2.91
N SER A 189 1.74 7.14 2.83
CA SER A 189 2.02 8.18 1.84
C SER A 189 3.40 8.01 1.20
N LYS A 190 3.70 8.78 0.15
CA LYS A 190 5.09 8.93 -0.29
C LYS A 190 5.88 9.72 0.76
N VAL A 191 7.20 9.56 0.72
CA VAL A 191 8.12 10.46 1.41
C VAL A 191 8.21 11.76 0.60
N ASP A 192 8.02 12.90 1.28
CA ASP A 192 8.14 14.22 0.66
C ASP A 192 9.59 14.71 0.58
N GLY A 193 9.81 15.90 0.02
CA GLY A 193 11.15 16.48 -0.13
C GLY A 193 11.84 16.84 1.19
N ALA A 194 11.09 16.96 2.29
CA ALA A 194 11.63 17.20 3.63
C ALA A 194 11.84 15.88 4.41
N GLY A 195 11.53 14.74 3.79
CA GLY A 195 11.65 13.43 4.42
C GLY A 195 10.46 13.06 5.31
N ASN A 196 9.35 13.80 5.26
CA ASN A 196 8.15 13.45 6.02
C ASN A 196 7.30 12.44 5.24
N PHE A 197 6.62 11.58 5.98
CA PHE A 197 5.66 10.63 5.45
C PHE A 197 4.64 10.24 6.52
N THR A 198 3.65 9.47 6.12
CA THR A 198 2.69 8.86 7.04
C THR A 198 2.79 7.35 6.99
N ALA A 199 2.53 6.70 8.11
CA ALA A 199 2.43 5.24 8.24
C ALA A 199 1.22 4.87 9.10
N ILE A 200 0.66 3.69 8.86
CA ILE A 200 -0.32 3.08 9.78
C ILE A 200 0.43 2.08 10.64
N GLU A 201 0.34 2.27 11.93
CA GLU A 201 1.13 1.57 12.94
C GLU A 201 0.18 0.99 13.99
N GLY A 202 0.41 -0.26 14.38
CA GLY A 202 -0.29 -0.89 15.49
C GLY A 202 0.52 -0.74 16.77
N ASN A 203 -0.15 -0.78 17.92
CA ASN A 203 0.47 -0.60 19.24
C ASN A 203 1.21 0.73 19.43
N THR A 204 0.62 1.83 18.98
CA THR A 204 1.23 3.17 19.09
C THR A 204 0.24 4.16 19.72
N SER A 205 0.75 5.28 20.22
CA SER A 205 -0.03 6.41 20.74
C SER A 205 0.76 7.72 20.60
N PHE A 206 0.14 8.85 20.90
CA PHE A 206 0.85 10.13 20.94
C PHE A 206 1.94 10.17 22.03
N GLY A 207 1.75 9.48 23.16
CA GLY A 207 2.70 9.43 24.26
C GLY A 207 3.67 8.25 24.23
N ASN A 208 3.42 7.23 23.39
CA ASN A 208 4.26 6.04 23.30
C ASN A 208 4.29 5.49 21.87
N ASN A 209 5.46 5.56 21.22
CA ASN A 209 5.60 5.16 19.83
C ASN A 209 5.62 3.63 19.62
N SER A 210 5.98 2.82 20.63
CA SER A 210 6.17 1.36 20.48
C SER A 210 5.19 0.50 21.25
N ASN A 211 4.51 1.06 22.25
CA ASN A 211 3.61 0.33 23.13
C ASN A 211 2.43 1.21 23.59
N GLY A 212 1.81 1.90 22.63
CA GLY A 212 0.75 2.87 22.90
C GLY A 212 -0.68 2.31 22.84
N GLY A 213 -0.85 1.04 22.45
CA GLY A 213 -2.13 0.34 22.55
C GLY A 213 -3.21 0.72 21.53
N GLU A 214 -2.89 1.45 20.46
CA GLU A 214 -3.85 1.79 19.40
C GLU A 214 -3.26 1.55 18.00
N VAL A 215 -4.12 1.27 17.01
CA VAL A 215 -3.79 1.40 15.59
C VAL A 215 -4.03 2.84 15.14
N MET A 216 -2.98 3.54 14.74
CA MET A 216 -3.06 4.95 14.34
C MET A 216 -2.42 5.22 12.98
N LEU A 217 -2.89 6.28 12.32
CA LEU A 217 -2.13 6.95 11.28
C LEU A 217 -1.15 7.90 11.96
N ARG A 218 0.14 7.72 11.69
CA ARG A 218 1.24 8.48 12.30
C ARG A 218 1.97 9.29 11.25
N GLU A 219 2.32 10.52 11.60
CA GLU A 219 3.29 11.32 10.87
C GLU A 219 4.70 10.98 11.36
N ARG A 220 5.62 10.77 10.41
CA ARG A 220 6.97 10.28 10.67
C ARG A 220 7.96 11.02 9.78
N ASN A 221 9.21 11.04 10.20
CA ASN A 221 10.31 11.56 9.39
C ASN A 221 11.35 10.45 9.17
N ILE A 222 12.00 10.44 7.99
CA ILE A 222 13.03 9.46 7.64
C ILE A 222 14.19 9.39 8.65
N ARG A 223 14.43 10.45 9.44
CA ARG A 223 15.45 10.45 10.50
C ARG A 223 15.20 9.43 11.61
N GLN A 224 13.97 8.94 11.75
CA GLN A 224 13.60 7.93 12.74
C GLN A 224 13.61 6.50 12.14
N VAL A 225 13.79 6.40 10.82
CA VAL A 225 13.64 5.15 10.09
C VAL A 225 14.96 4.40 10.09
N GLN A 226 14.91 3.15 10.52
CA GLN A 226 16.03 2.24 10.37
C GLN A 226 16.05 1.60 8.98
N GLU A 227 14.89 1.16 8.49
CA GLU A 227 14.79 0.45 7.22
C GLU A 227 13.39 0.59 6.59
N PHE A 228 13.35 0.92 5.30
CA PHE A 228 12.15 0.72 4.49
C PHE A 228 12.23 -0.65 3.80
N MET A 229 11.15 -1.40 3.85
CA MET A 229 11.10 -2.78 3.35
C MET A 229 9.91 -2.98 2.42
N ARG A 230 10.03 -3.92 1.49
CA ARG A 230 8.96 -4.28 0.57
C ARG A 230 8.77 -5.79 0.53
N VAL A 231 7.54 -6.24 0.78
CA VAL A 231 7.16 -7.63 0.51
C VAL A 231 7.00 -7.80 -0.99
N LYS A 232 7.75 -8.75 -1.57
CA LYS A 232 7.69 -9.14 -2.98
C LYS A 232 6.48 -10.04 -3.19
N SER A 233 5.74 -9.80 -4.27
CA SER A 233 4.58 -10.57 -4.70
C SER A 233 4.61 -10.78 -6.20
#